data_AF-A0A438HZA1-F1
#
_entry.id   AF-A0A438HZA1-F1
#
_cell.length_a   1.000
_cell.length_b   1.000
_cell.length_c   1.000
_cell.angle_alpha   90.00
_cell.angle_beta   90.00
_cell.angle_gamma   90.00
#
_symmetry.space_group_name_H-M   'P 1'
#
loop_
_entity.id
_entity.type
_entity.pdbx_description
1 polymer ?
#
loop_
_entity_poly.entity_id
_entity_poly.type
_entity_poly.pdbx_seq_one_letter_code
_entity_poly.pdbx_strand_id
1 'polypeptide(L)'
;MEDPWSERVDFLIEVMVSFFEKQQSQKEAINALPLYPNEQIMWDESLVPSINYSGEGCLALPKLNLQFLTLHDYLLRNFNLFRLESTYEIREDIQEAVPHLLAYINHEGETAFRAVTFSISSYKARMRSEWNALKEHDVLFLLSIRPSFEPLSAEEAAKASVPQRLGLQFVRGCEVIEIRDEEGTLMNDFTGRIKRDEWKPPKGELRTVIVALDTAQYHMDVGDIAEKDAEDVYGTFNILMRRKPKENNFKAILESIRDLMNETCIVPDWLHNIFLGYGNLLQLSGQICLIFWRQWISKILSLMQTI
;
A
#
# COMPACT_ATOMS: atom_id res chain seq x y z
N MET A 1 18.43 -22.16 -44.92
CA MET A 1 18.53 -21.09 -43.92
C MET A 1 18.75 -21.80 -42.60
N GLU A 2 19.99 -21.87 -42.14
CA GLU A 2 20.29 -22.32 -40.78
C GLU A 2 19.90 -21.19 -39.84
N ASP A 3 19.02 -21.49 -38.88
CA ASP A 3 18.60 -20.55 -37.86
C ASP A 3 19.69 -20.48 -36.78
N PRO A 4 20.37 -19.32 -36.59
CA PRO A 4 21.44 -19.19 -35.60
C PRO A 4 21.01 -19.50 -34.16
N TRP A 5 19.70 -19.42 -33.87
CA TRP A 5 19.15 -19.73 -32.55
C TRP A 5 19.05 -21.24 -32.27
N SER A 6 19.04 -22.06 -33.32
CA SER A 6 18.94 -23.53 -33.21
C SER A 6 20.24 -24.20 -32.71
N GLU A 7 21.37 -23.50 -32.75
CA GLU A 7 22.64 -23.98 -32.21
C GLU A 7 22.84 -23.62 -30.73
N ARG A 8 22.03 -22.69 -30.20
CA ARG A 8 22.14 -22.23 -28.81
C ARG A 8 21.32 -23.12 -27.89
N VAL A 9 21.98 -24.12 -27.31
CA VAL A 9 21.38 -25.07 -26.36
C VAL A 9 20.68 -24.34 -25.20
N ASP A 10 21.29 -23.31 -24.61
CA ASP A 10 20.67 -22.54 -23.51
C ASP A 10 19.35 -21.89 -23.92
N PHE A 11 19.27 -21.35 -25.15
CA PHE A 11 18.05 -20.76 -25.68
C PHE A 11 16.95 -21.80 -25.89
N LEU A 12 17.31 -22.96 -26.45
CA LEU A 12 16.36 -24.05 -26.65
C LEU A 12 15.85 -24.62 -25.33
N ILE A 13 16.73 -24.76 -24.33
CA ILE A 13 16.34 -25.17 -22.98
C ILE A 13 15.37 -24.14 -22.38
N GLU A 14 15.69 -22.85 -22.45
CA GLU A 14 14.81 -21.79 -21.92
C GLU A 14 13.44 -21.79 -22.60
N VAL A 15 13.38 -21.97 -23.92
CA VAL A 15 12.11 -22.09 -24.66
C VAL A 15 11.32 -23.32 -24.21
N MET A 16 11.97 -24.47 -24.03
CA MET A 16 11.31 -25.67 -23.53
C MET A 16 10.81 -25.47 -22.09
N VAL A 17 11.62 -24.87 -21.21
CA VAL A 17 11.24 -24.59 -19.82
C VAL A 17 10.07 -23.61 -19.80
N SER A 18 10.15 -22.46 -20.46
CA SER A 18 9.09 -21.44 -20.49
C SER A 18 7.77 -21.97 -21.06
N PHE A 19 7.82 -22.90 -22.01
CA PHE A 19 6.60 -23.49 -22.58
C PHE A 19 5.94 -24.54 -21.67
N PHE A 20 6.73 -25.31 -20.92
CA PHE A 20 6.23 -26.44 -20.12
C PHE A 20 6.21 -26.17 -18.61
N GLU A 21 6.76 -25.04 -18.15
CA GLU A 21 6.73 -24.68 -16.74
C GLU A 21 5.30 -24.49 -16.24
N LYS A 22 5.11 -24.74 -14.95
CA LYS A 22 3.82 -24.52 -14.31
C LYS A 22 3.60 -23.00 -14.17
N GLN A 23 2.70 -22.46 -14.97
CA GLN A 23 2.30 -21.05 -14.85
C GLN A 23 1.46 -20.84 -13.59
N GLN A 24 1.83 -19.83 -12.80
CA GLN A 24 1.03 -19.36 -11.68
C GLN A 24 -0.26 -18.72 -12.22
N SER A 25 -1.38 -18.96 -11.56
CA SER A 25 -2.62 -18.28 -11.94
C SER A 25 -2.56 -16.78 -11.63
N GLN A 26 -3.23 -15.96 -12.44
CA GLN A 26 -3.31 -14.51 -12.19
C GLN A 26 -3.88 -14.20 -10.79
N LYS A 27 -4.82 -15.02 -10.30
CA LYS A 27 -5.38 -14.89 -8.95
C LYS A 27 -4.32 -15.13 -7.86
N GLU A 28 -3.56 -16.20 -7.96
CA GLU A 28 -2.49 -16.51 -7.00
C GLU A 28 -1.42 -15.42 -6.99
N ALA A 29 -1.03 -14.91 -8.17
CA ALA A 29 -0.07 -13.83 -8.28
C ALA A 29 -0.53 -12.58 -7.52
N ILE A 30 -1.81 -12.18 -7.67
CA ILE A 30 -2.37 -11.01 -6.99
C ILE A 30 -2.54 -11.22 -5.49
N ASN A 31 -2.94 -12.43 -5.08
CA ASN A 31 -3.06 -12.76 -3.66
C ASN A 31 -1.69 -12.80 -2.95
N ALA A 32 -0.61 -13.04 -3.70
CA ALA A 32 0.76 -12.96 -3.20
C ALA A 32 1.34 -11.54 -3.22
N LEU A 33 0.63 -10.53 -3.73
CA LEU A 33 1.10 -9.15 -3.71
C LEU A 33 0.76 -8.48 -2.36
N PRO A 34 1.73 -7.78 -1.75
CA PRO A 34 1.45 -6.87 -0.65
C PRO A 34 0.50 -5.75 -1.07
N LEU A 35 -0.33 -5.32 -0.12
CA LEU A 35 -1.17 -4.13 -0.29
C LEU A 35 -0.44 -2.85 0.03
N TYR A 36 0.45 -2.91 1.01
CA TYR A 36 1.20 -1.74 1.44
C TYR A 36 2.44 -1.57 0.58
N PRO A 37 2.76 -0.34 0.16
CA PRO A 37 4.02 -0.07 -0.50
C PRO A 37 5.19 -0.22 0.48
N ASN A 38 6.33 -0.66 -0.06
CA ASN A 38 7.61 -0.69 0.62
C ASN A 38 8.58 0.31 -0.03
N GLU A 39 9.77 0.44 0.55
CA GLU A 39 10.83 1.33 0.08
C GLU A 39 11.30 1.04 -1.35
N GLN A 40 11.21 -0.19 -1.85
CA GLN A 40 11.66 -0.48 -3.20
C GLN A 40 10.69 0.11 -4.22
N ILE A 41 9.39 -0.08 -4.02
CA ILE A 41 8.34 0.39 -4.94
C ILE A 41 8.20 1.92 -4.86
N MET A 42 8.27 2.51 -3.66
CA MET A 42 8.10 3.97 -3.48
C MET A 42 9.10 4.78 -4.28
N TRP A 43 10.34 4.32 -4.37
CA TRP A 43 11.44 5.05 -5.02
C TRP A 43 11.84 4.49 -6.40
N ASP A 44 11.07 3.55 -6.95
CA ASP A 44 11.21 3.12 -8.34
C ASP A 44 10.55 4.13 -9.29
N GLU A 45 11.35 4.96 -9.96
CA GLU A 45 10.87 5.99 -10.89
C GLU A 45 10.17 5.43 -12.15
N SER A 46 10.37 4.15 -12.47
CA SER A 46 9.71 3.51 -13.61
C SER A 46 8.24 3.17 -13.34
N LEU A 47 7.89 3.03 -12.06
CA LEU A 47 6.55 2.72 -11.56
C LEU A 47 5.90 3.93 -10.87
N VAL A 48 6.66 4.67 -10.07
CA VAL A 48 6.23 5.83 -9.29
C VAL A 48 7.05 7.05 -9.70
N PRO A 49 6.69 7.69 -10.83
CA PRO A 49 7.42 8.84 -11.35
C PRO A 49 7.24 10.07 -10.44
N SER A 50 8.23 10.96 -10.45
CA SER A 50 8.11 12.27 -9.81
C SER A 50 7.28 13.25 -10.65
N ILE A 51 6.85 14.37 -10.05
CA ILE A 51 6.12 15.46 -10.75
C ILE A 51 6.89 15.98 -11.97
N ASN A 52 8.23 15.87 -11.96
CA ASN A 52 9.10 16.36 -13.02
C ASN A 52 9.20 15.41 -14.22
N TYR A 53 8.38 14.36 -14.28
CA TYR A 53 8.39 13.43 -15.38
C TYR A 53 8.00 14.10 -16.71
N SER A 54 8.93 14.13 -17.66
CA SER A 54 8.77 14.85 -18.94
C SER A 54 7.80 14.18 -19.92
N GLY A 55 7.37 12.94 -19.66
CA GLY A 55 6.56 12.17 -20.60
C GLY A 55 7.34 11.57 -21.77
N GLU A 56 8.66 11.81 -21.85
CA GLU A 56 9.50 11.33 -22.95
C GLU A 56 9.86 9.83 -22.83
N GLY A 57 9.79 9.27 -21.62
CA GLY A 57 9.98 7.85 -21.34
C GLY A 57 8.71 7.00 -21.50
N CYS A 58 8.87 5.69 -21.48
CA CYS A 58 7.74 4.77 -21.25
C CYS A 58 7.73 4.38 -19.77
N LEU A 59 6.56 4.45 -19.13
CA LEU A 59 6.36 3.91 -17.79
C LEU A 59 5.77 2.50 -17.87
N ALA A 60 6.14 1.64 -16.93
CA ALA A 60 5.60 0.28 -16.81
C ALA A 60 4.20 0.29 -16.16
N LEU A 61 3.34 1.21 -16.63
CA LEU A 61 1.99 1.44 -16.09
C LEU A 61 0.92 0.86 -17.03
N PRO A 62 -0.10 0.20 -16.48
CA PRO A 62 -1.27 -0.18 -17.25
C PRO A 62 -1.98 1.06 -17.81
N LYS A 63 -2.48 0.97 -19.04
CA LYS A 63 -3.24 2.06 -19.67
C LYS A 63 -4.74 1.79 -19.56
N LEU A 64 -5.48 2.79 -19.07
CA LEU A 64 -6.94 2.80 -19.14
C LEU A 64 -7.37 3.38 -20.48
N ASN A 65 -7.83 2.51 -21.37
CA ASN A 65 -8.38 2.89 -22.67
C ASN A 65 -9.88 2.60 -22.68
N LEU A 66 -10.50 2.68 -23.87
CA LEU A 66 -11.92 2.38 -24.04
C LEU A 66 -12.25 0.90 -23.95
N GLN A 67 -11.28 0.00 -24.16
CA GLN A 67 -11.50 -1.44 -24.28
C GLN A 67 -10.63 -2.25 -23.33
N PHE A 68 -11.20 -3.32 -22.79
CA PHE A 68 -10.55 -4.25 -21.87
C PHE A 68 -10.87 -5.68 -22.28
N LEU A 69 -9.88 -6.59 -22.18
CA LEU A 69 -10.04 -7.96 -22.67
C LEU A 69 -11.10 -8.73 -21.88
N THR A 70 -11.10 -8.56 -20.56
CA THR A 70 -12.02 -9.18 -19.63
C THR A 70 -12.25 -8.23 -18.46
N LEU A 71 -13.25 -8.54 -17.64
CA LEU A 71 -13.44 -7.82 -16.38
C LEU A 71 -12.22 -7.96 -15.46
N HIS A 72 -11.56 -9.12 -15.47
CA HIS A 72 -10.35 -9.35 -14.69
C HIS A 72 -9.19 -8.44 -15.16
N ASP A 73 -9.03 -8.25 -16.49
CA ASP A 73 -8.08 -7.29 -17.06
C ASP A 73 -8.39 -5.86 -16.58
N TYR A 74 -9.65 -5.43 -16.68
CA TYR A 74 -10.07 -4.12 -16.17
C TYR A 74 -9.73 -3.94 -14.67
N LEU A 75 -10.12 -4.90 -13.83
CA LEU A 75 -9.88 -4.84 -12.39
C LEU A 75 -8.39 -4.83 -12.05
N LEU A 76 -7.59 -5.65 -12.74
CA LEU A 76 -6.13 -5.70 -12.53
C LEU A 76 -5.46 -4.37 -12.88
N ARG A 77 -5.87 -3.72 -13.98
CA ARG A 77 -5.33 -2.40 -14.36
C ARG A 77 -5.68 -1.34 -13.31
N ASN A 78 -6.93 -1.31 -12.86
CA ASN A 78 -7.37 -0.38 -11.82
C ASN A 78 -6.67 -0.66 -10.48
N PHE A 79 -6.53 -1.93 -10.09
CA PHE A 79 -5.80 -2.33 -8.89
C PHE A 79 -4.37 -1.79 -8.91
N ASN A 80 -3.63 -2.04 -9.98
CA ASN A 80 -2.24 -1.62 -10.10
C ASN A 80 -2.09 -0.10 -10.14
N LEU A 81 -2.93 0.59 -10.92
CA LEU A 81 -2.89 2.05 -11.00
C LEU A 81 -3.22 2.70 -9.67
N PHE A 82 -4.29 2.26 -9.00
CA PHE A 82 -4.68 2.80 -7.71
C PHE A 82 -3.64 2.51 -6.62
N ARG A 83 -3.02 1.32 -6.66
CA ARG A 83 -1.89 0.99 -5.78
C ARG A 83 -0.71 1.93 -5.97
N LEU A 84 -0.32 2.22 -7.21
CA LEU A 84 0.81 3.08 -7.53
C LEU A 84 0.50 4.56 -7.26
N GLU A 85 -0.72 5.02 -7.52
CA GLU A 85 -1.20 6.35 -7.15
C GLU A 85 -1.16 6.54 -5.64
N SER A 86 -1.70 5.59 -4.87
CA SER A 86 -1.63 5.62 -3.41
C SER A 86 -0.18 5.59 -2.90
N THR A 87 0.69 4.84 -3.58
CA THR A 87 2.13 4.78 -3.25
C THR A 87 2.80 6.15 -3.43
N TYR A 88 2.46 6.86 -4.50
CA TYR A 88 2.94 8.22 -4.73
C TYR A 88 2.51 9.17 -3.60
N GLU A 89 1.24 9.15 -3.20
CA GLU A 89 0.75 9.98 -2.10
C GLU A 89 1.43 9.67 -0.76
N ILE A 90 1.59 8.38 -0.44
CA ILE A 90 2.26 7.94 0.79
C ILE A 90 3.73 8.39 0.79
N ARG A 91 4.40 8.32 -0.36
CA ARG A 91 5.78 8.81 -0.52
C ARG A 91 5.86 10.31 -0.22
N GLU A 92 4.94 11.12 -0.74
CA GLU A 92 4.92 12.57 -0.47
C GLU A 92 4.69 12.85 1.01
N ASP A 93 3.76 12.15 1.66
CA ASP A 93 3.52 12.28 3.10
C ASP A 93 4.78 11.94 3.93
N ILE A 94 5.53 10.90 3.55
CA ILE A 94 6.80 10.52 4.20
C ILE A 94 7.84 11.62 4.00
N GLN A 95 7.97 12.15 2.79
CA GLN A 95 8.93 13.21 2.48
C GLN A 95 8.61 14.53 3.19
N GLU A 96 7.33 14.82 3.42
CA GLU A 96 6.91 15.96 4.23
C GLU A 96 7.17 15.72 5.72
N ALA A 97 6.84 14.53 6.24
CA ALA A 97 6.90 14.26 7.66
C ALA A 97 8.33 14.09 8.20
N VAL A 98 9.17 13.33 7.50
CA VAL A 98 10.49 12.92 8.02
C VAL A 98 11.43 14.09 8.34
N PRO A 99 11.55 15.15 7.51
CA PRO A 99 12.42 16.30 7.83
C PRO A 99 12.02 17.04 9.12
N HIS A 100 10.77 16.95 9.54
CA HIS A 100 10.28 17.55 10.79
C HIS A 100 10.52 16.67 12.01
N LEU A 101 10.87 15.39 11.81
CA LEU A 101 11.31 14.50 12.86
C LEU A 101 12.76 14.86 13.18
N LEU A 102 12.97 15.55 14.29
CA LEU A 102 14.30 15.75 14.88
C LEU A 102 14.83 14.41 15.42
N ALA A 103 15.06 13.45 14.53
CA ALA A 103 15.39 12.08 14.86
C ALA A 103 16.67 12.04 15.69
N TYR A 104 16.56 11.50 16.91
CA TYR A 104 17.69 11.27 17.82
C TYR A 104 17.66 9.81 18.24
N ILE A 105 18.83 9.18 18.35
CA ILE A 105 18.96 7.75 18.65
C ILE A 105 18.84 7.57 20.17
N ASN A 106 17.84 6.80 20.62
CA ASN A 106 17.76 6.31 21.99
C ASN A 106 18.47 4.95 22.09
N HIS A 107 19.36 4.81 23.07
CA HIS A 107 20.28 3.69 23.23
C HIS A 107 19.69 2.43 23.90
N GLU A 108 18.36 2.30 24.03
CA GLU A 108 17.73 1.17 24.71
C GLU A 108 16.84 0.40 23.74
N GLY A 109 17.49 -0.56 23.05
CA GLY A 109 16.88 -1.44 22.07
C GLY A 109 16.28 -2.69 22.70
N GLU A 110 15.10 -2.57 23.29
CA GLU A 110 14.23 -3.72 23.54
C GLU A 110 12.88 -3.51 22.84
N THR A 111 12.70 -4.18 21.71
CA THR A 111 11.45 -4.21 20.95
C THR A 111 10.94 -5.64 20.87
N ALA A 112 9.94 -5.97 21.71
CA ALA A 112 9.21 -7.23 21.64
C ALA A 112 7.96 -7.05 20.77
N PHE A 113 7.98 -7.56 19.54
CA PHE A 113 6.91 -7.34 18.57
C PHE A 113 5.71 -8.25 18.82
N ARG A 114 4.74 -7.68 19.55
CA ARG A 114 3.30 -7.89 19.34
C ARG A 114 2.52 -6.58 19.46
N ALA A 115 3.09 -5.57 20.11
CA ALA A 115 2.47 -4.28 20.30
C ALA A 115 3.50 -3.15 20.14
N VAL A 116 3.08 -2.07 19.46
CA VAL A 116 3.84 -0.84 19.29
C VAL A 116 3.45 0.12 20.41
N THR A 117 4.40 0.51 21.25
CA THR A 117 4.17 1.48 22.32
C THR A 117 4.75 2.85 21.94
N PHE A 118 3.95 3.91 22.06
CA PHE A 118 4.39 5.28 21.84
C PHE A 118 3.90 6.21 22.95
N SER A 119 4.63 7.31 23.16
CA SER A 119 4.29 8.33 24.15
C SER A 119 3.74 9.59 23.46
N ILE A 120 2.65 10.14 24.00
CA ILE A 120 2.04 11.39 23.54
C ILE A 120 2.39 12.59 24.42
N SER A 121 3.32 12.44 25.38
CA SER A 121 3.68 13.46 26.37
C SER A 121 4.21 14.76 25.75
N SER A 122 4.96 14.67 24.66
CA SER A 122 5.53 15.82 23.96
C SER A 122 4.56 16.49 22.98
N TYR A 123 3.38 15.90 22.75
CA TYR A 123 2.46 16.34 21.70
C TYR A 123 1.58 17.50 22.18
N LYS A 124 1.31 18.44 21.27
CA LYS A 124 0.31 19.51 21.47
C LYS A 124 -1.08 18.91 21.64
N ALA A 125 -1.97 19.58 22.37
CA ALA A 125 -3.32 19.08 22.68
C ALA A 125 -4.12 18.61 21.44
N ARG A 126 -4.02 19.34 20.32
CA ARG A 126 -4.64 18.95 19.04
C ARG A 126 -4.10 17.61 18.53
N MET A 127 -2.78 17.44 18.50
CA MET A 127 -2.12 16.20 18.08
C MET A 127 -2.49 15.05 19.03
N ARG A 128 -2.47 15.28 20.36
CA ARG A 128 -2.91 14.27 21.33
C ARG A 128 -4.34 13.79 21.05
N SER A 129 -5.25 14.71 20.76
CA SER A 129 -6.64 14.37 20.40
C SER A 129 -6.69 13.54 19.12
N GLU A 130 -5.93 13.94 18.10
CA GLU A 130 -5.86 13.22 16.83
C GLU A 130 -5.32 11.79 17.05
N TRP A 131 -4.22 11.60 17.77
CA TRP A 131 -3.65 10.26 18.06
C TRP A 131 -4.55 9.43 18.98
N ASN A 132 -5.26 10.06 19.93
CA ASN A 132 -6.27 9.39 20.75
C ASN A 132 -7.54 9.04 19.96
N ALA A 133 -7.72 9.55 18.74
CA ALA A 133 -8.85 9.23 17.86
C ALA A 133 -8.54 8.09 16.88
N LEU A 134 -7.37 7.45 17.00
CA LEU A 134 -7.06 6.22 16.28
C LEU A 134 -8.10 5.14 16.61
N LYS A 135 -8.52 4.37 15.61
CA LYS A 135 -9.53 3.33 15.74
C LYS A 135 -9.05 2.03 15.10
N GLU A 136 -9.79 0.96 15.35
CA GLU A 136 -9.65 -0.30 14.61
C GLU A 136 -9.75 -0.04 13.10
N HIS A 137 -8.94 -0.78 12.33
CA HIS A 137 -8.79 -0.69 10.88
C HIS A 137 -8.10 0.58 10.35
N ASP A 138 -7.65 1.49 11.23
CA ASP A 138 -6.79 2.59 10.78
C ASP A 138 -5.45 2.04 10.29
N VAL A 139 -4.99 2.53 9.14
CA VAL A 139 -3.68 2.17 8.56
C VAL A 139 -2.59 3.07 9.11
N LEU A 140 -1.50 2.47 9.58
CA LEU A 140 -0.29 3.13 10.07
C LEU A 140 0.95 2.63 9.30
N PHE A 141 2.02 3.41 9.32
CA PHE A 141 3.29 3.05 8.69
C PHE A 141 4.41 2.98 9.72
N LEU A 142 5.14 1.87 9.70
CA LEU A 142 6.34 1.63 10.47
C LEU A 142 7.54 2.01 9.60
N LEU A 143 8.35 2.94 10.09
CA LEU A 143 9.53 3.44 9.40
C LEU A 143 10.78 3.11 10.21
N SER A 144 11.84 2.74 9.49
CA SER A 144 13.18 2.57 10.04
C SER A 144 14.07 3.65 9.46
N ILE A 145 14.46 4.62 10.29
CA ILE A 145 15.32 5.73 9.88
C ILE A 145 16.64 5.68 10.63
N ARG A 146 17.73 5.52 9.89
CA ARG A 146 19.09 5.57 10.40
C ARG A 146 19.81 6.74 9.73
N PRO A 147 19.96 7.89 10.41
CA PRO A 147 20.65 9.03 9.82
C PRO A 147 22.11 8.66 9.54
N SER A 148 22.60 8.98 8.35
CA SER A 148 24.03 8.86 8.03
C SER A 148 24.78 9.98 8.75
N PHE A 149 25.69 9.60 9.66
CA PHE A 149 26.48 10.56 10.46
C PHE A 149 27.61 11.23 9.67
N GLU A 150 28.01 10.69 8.52
CA GLU A 150 28.98 11.35 7.66
C GLU A 150 28.28 12.48 6.90
N PRO A 151 28.67 13.76 7.10
CA PRO A 151 28.14 14.85 6.30
C PRO A 151 28.55 14.58 4.86
N LEU A 152 27.57 14.23 4.03
CA LEU A 152 27.74 14.11 2.59
C LEU A 152 28.42 15.40 2.10
N SER A 153 29.47 15.27 1.29
CA SER A 153 30.04 16.43 0.62
C SER A 153 28.96 17.14 -0.20
N ALA A 154 29.14 18.43 -0.52
CA ALA A 154 28.14 19.18 -1.28
C ALA A 154 27.79 18.52 -2.63
N GLU A 155 28.73 17.78 -3.23
CA GLU A 155 28.52 17.02 -4.47
C GLU A 155 27.75 15.70 -4.25
N GLU A 156 28.00 15.01 -3.13
CA GLU A 156 27.29 13.78 -2.76
C GLU A 156 25.87 14.08 -2.31
N ALA A 157 25.65 15.18 -1.57
CA ALA A 157 24.33 15.63 -1.16
C ALA A 157 23.44 16.01 -2.36
N ALA A 158 24.04 16.54 -3.43
CA ALA A 158 23.34 16.87 -4.67
C ALA A 158 22.96 15.62 -5.50
N LYS A 159 23.68 14.51 -5.34
CA LYS A 159 23.44 13.23 -6.03
C LYS A 159 22.69 12.20 -5.18
N ALA A 160 22.57 12.44 -3.87
CA ALA A 160 21.92 11.52 -2.96
C ALA A 160 20.43 11.38 -3.26
N SER A 161 19.99 10.12 -3.36
CA SER A 161 18.58 9.79 -3.49
C SER A 161 17.78 10.31 -2.27
N VAL A 162 16.48 10.50 -2.46
CA VAL A 162 15.60 10.97 -1.36
C VAL A 162 15.70 10.06 -0.11
N PRO A 163 15.66 8.72 -0.20
CA PRO A 163 15.80 7.84 0.96
C PRO A 163 17.13 8.05 1.69
N GLN A 164 18.23 8.18 0.95
CA GLN A 164 19.55 8.41 1.53
C GLN A 164 19.62 9.74 2.30
N ARG A 165 19.04 10.81 1.74
CA ARG A 165 18.97 12.12 2.43
C ARG A 165 18.12 12.07 3.68
N LEU A 166 17.07 11.25 3.67
CA LEU A 166 16.19 11.06 4.82
C LEU A 166 16.73 10.03 5.83
N GLY A 167 17.76 9.25 5.47
CA GLY A 167 18.21 8.09 6.24
C GLY A 167 17.19 6.96 6.32
N LEU A 168 16.19 6.94 5.43
CA LEU A 168 15.11 5.96 5.45
C LEU A 168 15.59 4.63 4.86
N GLN A 169 15.46 3.56 5.65
CA GLN A 169 15.87 2.21 5.27
C GLN A 169 14.68 1.32 4.91
N PHE A 170 13.66 1.29 5.77
CA PHE A 170 12.52 0.39 5.60
C PHE A 170 11.20 1.11 5.83
N VAL A 171 10.18 0.72 5.05
CA VAL A 171 8.80 1.15 5.19
C VAL A 171 7.90 -0.08 5.18
N ARG A 172 7.10 -0.28 6.24
CA ARG A 172 6.05 -1.31 6.27
C ARG A 172 4.73 -0.71 6.71
N GLY A 173 3.67 -1.04 5.98
CA GLY A 173 2.31 -0.70 6.40
C GLY A 173 1.77 -1.71 7.39
N CYS A 174 0.89 -1.24 8.27
CA CYS A 174 0.20 -2.07 9.25
C CYS A 174 -1.20 -1.53 9.51
N GLU A 175 -2.08 -2.39 10.00
CA GLU A 175 -3.46 -2.06 10.35
C GLU A 175 -3.68 -2.19 11.85
N VAL A 176 -4.36 -1.22 12.46
CA VAL A 176 -4.68 -1.26 13.87
C VAL A 176 -5.73 -2.34 14.16
N ILE A 177 -5.40 -3.27 15.06
CA ILE A 177 -6.35 -4.26 15.61
C ILE A 177 -6.94 -3.75 16.92
N GLU A 178 -6.07 -3.39 17.88
CA GLU A 178 -6.49 -2.93 19.20
C GLU A 178 -5.58 -1.79 19.67
N ILE A 179 -6.14 -0.85 20.43
CA ILE A 179 -5.39 0.22 21.09
C ILE A 179 -5.67 0.16 22.57
N ARG A 180 -4.63 0.31 23.39
CA ARG A 180 -4.73 0.34 24.85
C ARG A 180 -4.05 1.58 25.41
N ASP A 181 -4.62 2.12 26.48
CA ASP A 181 -4.01 3.20 27.25
C ASP A 181 -2.92 2.69 28.20
N GLU A 182 -2.34 3.58 29.00
CA GLU A 182 -1.23 3.26 29.91
C GLU A 182 -1.64 2.28 31.03
N GLU A 183 -2.92 2.26 31.40
CA GLU A 183 -3.47 1.30 32.37
C GLU A 183 -3.88 -0.04 31.70
N GLY A 184 -3.69 -0.17 30.38
CA GLY A 184 -4.09 -1.33 29.60
C GLY A 184 -5.57 -1.37 29.23
N THR A 185 -6.30 -0.27 29.43
CA THR A 185 -7.72 -0.14 29.06
C THR A 185 -7.85 0.03 27.55
N LEU A 186 -8.75 -0.73 26.94
CA LEU A 186 -8.97 -0.70 25.49
C LEU A 186 -9.61 0.63 25.06
N MET A 187 -9.10 1.20 23.98
CA MET A 187 -9.51 2.51 23.45
C MET A 187 -10.27 2.34 22.13
N ASN A 188 -11.29 3.18 21.93
CA ASN A 188 -12.04 3.34 20.67
C ASN A 188 -12.52 2.03 20.03
N ASP A 189 -13.05 1.13 20.88
CA ASP A 189 -13.62 -0.13 20.44
C ASP A 189 -14.95 0.08 19.71
N PHE A 190 -15.04 -0.36 18.46
CA PHE A 190 -16.30 -0.42 17.72
C PHE A 190 -16.90 -1.83 17.68
N THR A 191 -16.20 -2.84 18.20
CA THR A 191 -16.69 -4.24 18.28
C THR A 191 -17.76 -4.44 19.35
N GLY A 192 -18.06 -3.40 20.14
CA GLY A 192 -19.11 -3.39 21.16
C GLY A 192 -18.73 -4.04 22.49
N ARG A 193 -17.44 -4.38 22.71
CA ARG A 193 -16.98 -4.91 24.01
C ARG A 193 -17.02 -3.83 25.09
N ILE A 194 -16.86 -2.56 24.71
CA ILE A 194 -17.08 -1.40 25.58
C ILE A 194 -18.45 -0.79 25.24
N LYS A 195 -19.36 -0.76 26.22
CA LYS A 195 -20.63 -0.03 26.08
C LYS A 195 -20.35 1.48 26.06
N ARG A 196 -21.11 2.24 25.27
CA ARG A 196 -20.97 3.72 25.22
C ARG A 196 -21.04 4.38 26.59
N ASP A 197 -21.82 3.83 27.51
CA ASP A 197 -21.98 4.35 28.88
C ASP A 197 -20.78 4.07 29.79
N GLU A 198 -19.92 3.11 29.41
CA GLU A 198 -18.70 2.72 30.13
C GLU A 198 -17.43 3.36 29.54
N TRP A 199 -17.58 4.19 28.50
CA TRP A 199 -16.46 4.87 27.86
C TRP A 199 -15.79 5.82 28.85
N LYS A 200 -14.49 5.62 29.04
CA LYS A 200 -13.63 6.50 29.84
C LYS A 200 -12.62 7.18 28.93
N PRO A 201 -12.29 8.45 29.19
CA PRO A 201 -11.19 9.08 28.48
C PRO A 201 -9.89 8.30 28.75
N PRO A 202 -9.01 8.19 27.74
CA PRO A 202 -7.80 7.40 27.87
C PRO A 202 -6.88 8.00 28.92
N LYS A 203 -6.32 7.15 29.78
CA LYS A 203 -5.49 7.58 30.88
C LYS A 203 -4.00 7.50 30.55
N GLY A 204 -3.23 8.32 31.26
CA GLY A 204 -1.79 8.38 31.06
C GLY A 204 -1.38 8.91 29.69
N GLU A 205 -0.09 8.83 29.42
CA GLU A 205 0.57 9.38 28.24
C GLU A 205 1.14 8.30 27.32
N LEU A 206 1.14 7.03 27.75
CA LEU A 206 1.55 5.90 26.92
C LEU A 206 0.36 5.26 26.20
N ARG A 207 0.58 4.87 24.95
CA ARG A 207 -0.39 4.14 24.13
C ARG A 207 0.28 2.90 23.58
N THR A 208 -0.40 1.78 23.68
CA THR A 208 0.07 0.49 23.17
C THR A 208 -0.89 0.01 22.11
N VAL A 209 -0.41 -0.16 20.87
CA VAL A 209 -1.20 -0.51 19.70
C VAL A 209 -0.80 -1.90 19.22
N ILE A 210 -1.78 -2.79 19.11
CA ILE A 210 -1.61 -4.09 18.47
C ILE A 210 -1.96 -3.91 16.99
N VAL A 211 -1.04 -4.28 16.12
CA VAL A 211 -1.17 -4.09 14.67
C VAL A 211 -1.12 -5.42 13.92
N ALA A 212 -1.83 -5.49 12.79
CA ALA A 212 -1.71 -6.53 11.79
C ALA A 212 -0.71 -6.08 10.71
N LEU A 213 0.27 -6.93 10.42
CA LEU A 213 1.20 -6.75 9.32
C LEU A 213 0.67 -7.45 8.07
N ASP A 214 1.06 -6.98 6.89
CA ASP A 214 0.74 -7.66 5.63
C ASP A 214 1.47 -9.00 5.54
N THR A 215 0.70 -10.06 5.34
CA THR A 215 1.19 -11.44 5.37
C THR A 215 2.09 -11.76 4.19
N ALA A 216 1.81 -11.19 3.01
CA ALA A 216 2.64 -11.39 1.82
C ALA A 216 4.00 -10.69 1.99
N GLN A 217 4.00 -9.46 2.49
CA GLN A 217 5.23 -8.74 2.79
C GLN A 217 6.05 -9.42 3.89
N TYR A 218 5.40 -9.89 4.96
CA TYR A 218 6.07 -10.65 6.02
C TYR A 218 6.71 -11.93 5.49
N HIS A 219 6.01 -12.66 4.63
CA HIS A 219 6.55 -13.86 4.00
C HIS A 219 7.79 -13.57 3.14
N MET A 220 7.75 -12.49 2.35
CA MET A 220 8.91 -12.07 1.55
C MET A 220 10.10 -11.64 2.42
N ASP A 221 9.86 -10.85 3.47
CA ASP A 221 10.92 -10.39 4.36
C ASP A 221 11.60 -11.59 5.08
N VAL A 222 10.81 -12.56 5.57
CA VAL A 222 11.34 -13.79 6.19
C VAL A 222 12.09 -14.65 5.17
N GLY A 223 11.60 -14.72 3.93
CA GLY A 223 12.28 -15.39 2.83
C GLY A 223 13.64 -14.76 2.54
N ASP A 224 13.71 -13.44 2.47
CA ASP A 224 14.95 -12.70 2.23
C ASP A 224 15.97 -12.89 3.37
N ILE A 225 15.51 -12.96 4.63
CA ILE A 225 16.40 -13.29 5.77
C ILE A 225 17.00 -14.69 5.59
N ALA A 226 16.18 -15.68 5.21
CA ALA A 226 16.62 -17.06 5.07
C ALA A 226 17.54 -17.29 3.86
N GLU A 227 17.25 -16.65 2.73
CA GLU A 227 17.95 -16.88 1.45
C GLU A 227 19.14 -15.93 1.23
N LYS A 228 19.03 -14.68 1.69
CA LYS A 228 19.98 -13.60 1.39
C LYS A 228 20.74 -13.09 2.61
N ASP A 229 20.53 -13.71 3.79
CA ASP A 229 21.10 -13.27 5.07
C ASP A 229 20.79 -11.78 5.33
N ALA A 230 19.58 -11.35 4.98
CA ALA A 230 19.12 -9.98 5.16
C ALA A 230 18.91 -9.64 6.65
N GLU A 231 18.98 -8.35 6.98
CA GLU A 231 18.71 -7.86 8.35
C GLU A 231 17.23 -8.08 8.73
N ASP A 232 16.99 -8.39 10.00
CA ASP A 232 15.62 -8.46 10.54
C ASP A 232 14.98 -7.07 10.57
N VAL A 233 14.22 -6.77 9.51
CA VAL A 233 13.49 -5.52 9.31
C VAL A 233 12.64 -5.16 10.53
N TYR A 234 11.98 -6.15 11.13
CA TYR A 234 11.02 -5.94 12.21
C TYR A 234 11.70 -5.40 13.47
N GLY A 235 12.93 -5.82 13.76
CA GLY A 235 13.74 -5.29 14.86
C GLY A 235 14.17 -3.82 14.72
N THR A 236 14.08 -3.24 13.51
CA THR A 236 14.71 -1.95 13.20
C THR A 236 13.81 -0.72 13.30
N PHE A 237 12.49 -0.90 13.37
CA PHE A 237 11.56 0.23 13.32
C PHE A 237 11.71 1.17 14.51
N ASN A 238 11.73 2.46 14.22
CA ASN A 238 11.91 3.51 15.23
C ASN A 238 10.93 4.68 15.09
N ILE A 239 10.14 4.73 14.01
CA ILE A 239 9.14 5.77 13.79
C ILE A 239 7.80 5.12 13.43
N LEU A 240 6.75 5.57 14.10
CA LEU A 240 5.37 5.28 13.75
C LEU A 240 4.77 6.51 13.08
N MET A 241 4.35 6.36 11.83
CA MET A 241 3.75 7.42 11.03
C MET A 241 2.25 7.14 10.82
N ARG A 242 1.46 8.21 10.92
CA ARG A 242 0.03 8.20 10.66
C ARG A 242 -0.29 9.18 9.54
N ARG A 243 -1.17 8.78 8.62
CA ARG A 243 -1.72 9.64 7.55
C ARG A 243 -3.07 10.26 7.94
N LYS A 244 -3.49 11.26 7.18
CA LYS A 244 -4.82 11.87 7.36
C LYS A 244 -5.91 10.84 7.06
N PRO A 245 -6.93 10.66 7.92
CA PRO A 245 -7.94 9.62 7.72
C PRO A 245 -8.68 9.67 6.38
N LYS A 246 -8.91 10.87 5.83
CA LYS A 246 -9.64 11.06 4.57
C LYS A 246 -8.91 10.56 3.32
N GLU A 247 -7.59 10.42 3.42
CA GLU A 247 -6.68 10.04 2.32
C GLU A 247 -6.13 8.62 2.55
N ASN A 248 -6.59 7.93 3.61
CA ASN A 248 -5.99 6.69 4.11
C ASN A 248 -6.95 5.49 3.99
N ASN A 249 -7.77 5.45 2.94
CA ASN A 249 -8.71 4.38 2.62
C ASN A 249 -8.17 3.38 1.57
N PHE A 250 -6.93 3.59 1.09
CA PHE A 250 -6.39 2.85 -0.05
C PHE A 250 -6.37 1.32 0.15
N LYS A 251 -6.00 0.87 1.36
CA LYS A 251 -5.90 -0.56 1.69
C LYS A 251 -7.26 -1.26 1.55
N ALA A 252 -8.32 -0.65 2.10
CA ALA A 252 -9.68 -1.20 2.02
C ALA A 252 -10.18 -1.26 0.56
N ILE A 253 -9.82 -0.26 -0.26
CA ILE A 253 -10.15 -0.25 -1.70
C ILE A 253 -9.40 -1.37 -2.42
N LEU A 254 -8.10 -1.53 -2.18
CA LEU A 254 -7.31 -2.59 -2.79
C LEU A 254 -7.78 -3.99 -2.37
N GLU A 255 -8.14 -4.18 -1.11
CA GLU A 255 -8.78 -5.42 -0.64
C GLU A 255 -10.08 -5.70 -1.37
N SER A 256 -10.97 -4.70 -1.45
CA SER A 256 -12.26 -4.85 -2.14
C SER A 256 -12.09 -5.23 -3.61
N ILE A 257 -11.10 -4.63 -4.30
CA ILE A 257 -10.78 -4.99 -5.68
C ILE A 257 -10.24 -6.42 -5.76
N ARG A 258 -9.33 -6.82 -4.86
CA ARG A 258 -8.77 -8.17 -4.83
C ARG A 258 -9.85 -9.23 -4.55
N ASP A 259 -10.74 -8.96 -3.62
CA ASP A 259 -11.87 -9.84 -3.30
C ASP A 259 -12.78 -10.02 -4.53
N LEU A 260 -13.10 -8.92 -5.23
CA LEU A 260 -13.88 -8.96 -6.47
C LEU A 260 -13.20 -9.79 -7.57
N MET A 261 -11.87 -9.80 -7.62
CA MET A 261 -11.09 -10.60 -8.57
C MET A 261 -11.05 -12.09 -8.19
N ASN A 262 -11.18 -12.41 -6.91
CA ASN A 262 -11.26 -13.78 -6.42
C ASN A 262 -12.66 -14.37 -6.65
N GLU A 263 -13.70 -13.56 -6.50
CA GLU A 263 -15.10 -13.94 -6.75
C GLU A 263 -15.46 -14.04 -8.25
N THR A 264 -16.55 -14.75 -8.53
CA THR A 264 -17.18 -14.72 -9.86
C THR A 264 -18.01 -13.46 -9.97
N CYS A 265 -17.44 -12.38 -10.51
CA CYS A 265 -18.20 -11.15 -10.69
C CYS A 265 -19.29 -11.35 -11.77
N ILE A 266 -20.55 -11.36 -11.34
CA ILE A 266 -21.71 -11.49 -12.22
C ILE A 266 -22.14 -10.09 -12.64
N VAL A 267 -21.66 -9.66 -13.80
CA VAL A 267 -22.16 -8.45 -14.46
C VAL A 267 -23.32 -8.86 -15.37
N PRO A 268 -24.48 -8.18 -15.31
CA PRO A 268 -25.58 -8.47 -16.23
C PRO A 268 -25.14 -8.46 -17.69
N ASP A 269 -25.61 -9.42 -18.49
CA ASP A 269 -25.17 -9.60 -19.88
C ASP A 269 -25.34 -8.34 -20.74
N TRP A 270 -26.41 -7.57 -20.47
CA TRP A 270 -26.67 -6.31 -21.16
C TRP A 270 -25.61 -5.24 -20.88
N LEU A 271 -24.90 -5.32 -19.74
CA LEU A 271 -23.87 -4.36 -19.33
C LEU A 271 -22.48 -4.86 -19.70
N HIS A 272 -22.25 -6.18 -19.73
CA HIS A 272 -20.92 -6.78 -19.88
C HIS A 272 -20.14 -6.25 -21.11
N ASN A 273 -20.74 -6.32 -22.30
CA ASN A 273 -20.06 -5.88 -23.53
C ASN A 273 -19.85 -4.37 -23.59
N ILE A 274 -20.79 -3.59 -23.04
CA ILE A 274 -20.68 -2.13 -22.97
C ILE A 274 -19.58 -1.72 -21.99
N PHE A 275 -19.51 -2.40 -20.85
CA PHE A 275 -18.49 -2.17 -19.82
C PHE A 275 -17.09 -2.45 -20.36
N LEU A 276 -16.91 -3.53 -21.15
CA LEU A 276 -15.63 -3.86 -21.77
C LEU A 276 -15.30 -3.02 -23.02
N GLY A 277 -16.20 -2.13 -23.45
CA GLY A 277 -15.98 -1.25 -24.60
C GLY A 277 -16.20 -1.89 -25.97
N TYR A 278 -16.80 -3.08 -26.03
CA TYR A 278 -17.12 -3.80 -27.27
C TYR A 278 -18.58 -3.65 -27.71
N GLY A 279 -19.46 -3.19 -26.82
CA GLY A 279 -20.89 -3.07 -27.08
C GLY A 279 -21.29 -1.79 -27.82
N ASN A 280 -22.36 -1.88 -28.62
CA ASN A 280 -22.91 -0.72 -29.32
C ASN A 280 -23.77 0.13 -28.38
N LEU A 281 -23.33 1.34 -28.08
CA LEU A 281 -24.05 2.29 -27.21
C LEU A 281 -25.45 2.68 -27.74
N LEU A 282 -25.72 2.50 -29.04
CA LEU A 282 -27.02 2.80 -29.65
C LEU A 282 -28.10 1.75 -29.32
N GLN A 283 -27.72 0.52 -28.91
CA GLN A 283 -28.67 -0.50 -28.46
C GLN A 283 -29.28 -0.21 -27.08
N LEU A 284 -28.68 0.69 -26.29
CA LEU A 284 -29.18 1.10 -24.98
C LEU A 284 -30.28 2.17 -25.03
N SER A 285 -30.72 2.55 -26.24
CA SER A 285 -31.71 3.61 -26.48
C SER A 285 -33.14 3.28 -25.99
N GLY A 286 -33.38 2.08 -25.46
CA GLY A 286 -34.70 1.64 -25.01
C GLY A 286 -35.02 1.84 -23.53
N GLN A 287 -34.04 1.78 -22.63
CA GLN A 287 -34.28 1.83 -21.17
C GLN A 287 -32.93 2.09 -20.45
N ILE A 288 -32.94 3.01 -19.48
CA ILE A 288 -31.97 3.09 -18.36
C ILE A 288 -30.64 3.86 -18.57
N CYS A 289 -30.17 4.14 -19.78
CA CYS A 289 -28.74 4.46 -19.97
C CYS A 289 -28.19 5.79 -19.39
N LEU A 290 -28.93 6.89 -19.32
CA LEU A 290 -28.34 8.19 -18.90
C LEU A 290 -28.47 8.50 -17.41
N ILE A 291 -29.50 7.96 -16.75
CA ILE A 291 -29.77 8.21 -15.32
C ILE A 291 -28.97 7.23 -14.46
N PHE A 292 -28.92 5.95 -14.84
CA PHE A 292 -28.11 4.97 -14.12
C PHE A 292 -26.61 5.17 -14.34
N TRP A 293 -26.15 5.53 -15.54
CA TRP A 293 -24.70 5.64 -15.76
C TRP A 293 -24.09 6.82 -15.00
N ARG A 294 -24.76 7.98 -14.95
CA ARG A 294 -24.37 9.09 -14.07
C ARG A 294 -24.51 8.73 -12.60
N GLN A 295 -25.58 8.08 -12.17
CA GLN A 295 -25.75 7.71 -10.75
C GLN A 295 -24.85 6.57 -10.29
N TRP A 296 -24.44 5.65 -11.17
CA TRP A 296 -23.65 4.47 -10.83
C TRP A 296 -22.15 4.75 -10.88
N ILE A 297 -21.66 5.49 -11.89
CA ILE A 297 -20.30 6.06 -11.84
C ILE A 297 -20.18 7.08 -10.72
N SER A 298 -21.18 7.94 -10.50
CA SER A 298 -21.18 8.85 -9.35
C SER A 298 -21.34 8.11 -8.02
N LYS A 299 -21.99 6.95 -7.96
CA LYS A 299 -22.05 6.12 -6.74
C LYS A 299 -20.77 5.34 -6.51
N ILE A 300 -20.10 4.83 -7.53
CA ILE A 300 -18.78 4.18 -7.39
C ILE A 300 -17.74 5.23 -7.02
N LEU A 301 -17.71 6.38 -7.69
CA LEU A 301 -16.86 7.51 -7.31
C LEU A 301 -17.22 8.07 -5.93
N SER A 302 -18.51 8.12 -5.56
CA SER A 302 -18.94 8.52 -4.22
C SER A 302 -18.62 7.47 -3.15
N LEU A 303 -18.70 6.18 -3.45
CA LEU A 303 -18.27 5.09 -2.55
C LEU A 303 -16.74 5.12 -2.36
N MET A 304 -15.99 5.52 -3.39
CA MET A 304 -14.55 5.79 -3.30
C MET A 304 -14.22 7.12 -2.60
N GLN A 305 -15.17 8.05 -2.46
CA GLN A 305 -14.99 9.35 -1.80
C GLN A 305 -15.63 9.47 -0.41
N THR A 306 -16.41 8.47 0.04
CA THR A 306 -17.15 8.52 1.34
C THR A 306 -16.78 7.37 2.29
N ILE A 307 -15.64 6.71 2.07
CA ILE A 307 -14.94 5.86 3.04
C ILE A 307 -13.54 6.44 3.19
#